data_AF-A0A438E2U3-F1
#
_entry.id   AF-A0A438E2U3-F1
#
_cell.length_a   1.000
_cell.length_b   1.000
_cell.length_c   1.000
_cell.angle_alpha   90.00
_cell.angle_beta   90.00
_cell.angle_gamma   90.00
#
_symmetry.space_group_name_H-M   'P 1'
#
loop_
_entity.id
_entity.type
_entity.pdbx_description
1 polymer ?
#
loop_
_entity_poly.entity_id
_entity_poly.type
_entity_poly.pdbx_seq_one_letter_code
_entity_poly.pdbx_strand_id
1 'polypeptide(L)'
;MNLPLQSPPTAKEIPLDLLKSQSNRSRYNRLSAYGQSKLANVLHANELSRRLKDDGANITANSLHPGAIATNLFRHVPLVGGFIDIFGKYVVKNVQQGAATTCYVALHPEVKGTTGEYFADSNIAKGSSQANDPELAKKLWDFSLSLIK
;
A
#
# COMPACT_ATOMS: atom_id res chain seq x y z
N MET A 1 -38.63 -3.92 34.92
CA MET A 1 -37.46 -4.48 34.22
C MET A 1 -37.44 -3.87 32.82
N ASN A 2 -36.68 -2.78 32.64
CA ASN A 2 -36.52 -2.14 31.34
C ASN A 2 -35.17 -2.56 30.77
N LEU A 3 -35.19 -3.34 29.69
CA LEU A 3 -34.02 -3.52 28.83
C LEU A 3 -33.90 -2.26 27.95
N PRO A 4 -32.75 -1.58 27.89
CA PRO A 4 -32.53 -0.59 26.85
C PRO A 4 -32.11 -1.26 25.55
N LEU A 5 -32.83 -0.94 24.48
CA LEU A 5 -32.46 -1.19 23.09
C LEU A 5 -31.35 -0.21 22.64
N GLN A 6 -30.19 -0.79 22.37
CA GLN A 6 -29.32 -0.65 21.17
C GLN A 6 -28.58 0.66 20.82
N SER A 7 -27.31 0.48 20.42
CA SER A 7 -26.77 1.15 19.23
C SER A 7 -25.95 0.13 18.40
N PRO A 8 -25.90 0.26 17.05
CA PRO A 8 -25.21 -0.66 16.16
C PRO A 8 -23.68 -0.56 16.30
N PRO A 9 -22.88 -1.53 15.79
CA PRO A 9 -21.44 -1.45 15.84
C PRO A 9 -20.97 -0.18 15.12
N THR A 10 -20.30 0.70 15.84
CA THR A 10 -19.69 1.90 15.28
C THR A 10 -18.76 1.50 14.14
N ALA A 11 -19.06 2.01 12.95
CA ALA A 11 -18.18 1.96 11.81
C ALA A 11 -16.79 2.39 12.27
N LYS A 12 -15.79 1.53 12.03
CA LYS A 12 -14.39 1.75 12.39
C LYS A 12 -14.00 3.17 12.01
N GLU A 13 -13.85 4.00 13.04
CA GLU A 13 -13.27 5.31 12.91
C GLU A 13 -11.95 5.16 12.16
N ILE A 14 -11.66 6.12 11.29
CA ILE A 14 -10.35 6.26 10.68
C ILE A 14 -9.34 6.16 11.83
N PRO A 15 -8.35 5.25 11.80
CA PRO A 15 -7.19 5.40 12.64
C PRO A 15 -6.59 6.76 12.27
N LEU A 16 -6.89 7.81 13.04
CA LEU A 16 -6.37 9.16 12.83
C LEU A 16 -4.82 9.16 12.87
N ASP A 17 -4.23 8.09 13.38
CA ASP A 17 -2.83 7.68 13.35
C ASP A 17 -2.30 7.21 11.98
N LEU A 18 -3.13 6.91 10.98
CA LEU A 18 -2.68 6.54 9.63
C LEU A 18 -2.11 7.71 8.82
N LEU A 19 -2.53 8.95 9.11
CA LEU A 19 -2.18 10.13 8.31
C LEU A 19 -1.86 11.39 9.11
N LYS A 20 -1.99 11.36 10.44
CA LYS A 20 -1.41 12.42 11.26
C LYS A 20 0.11 12.33 11.15
N SER A 21 0.68 13.28 10.41
CA SER A 21 2.02 13.80 10.68
C SER A 21 2.20 13.84 12.20
N GLN A 22 3.07 12.97 12.73
CA GLN A 22 3.45 12.98 14.13
C GLN A 22 4.19 14.29 14.36
N SER A 23 3.47 15.37 14.61
CA SER A 23 4.01 16.70 14.93
C SER A 23 4.85 16.68 16.22
N ASN A 24 4.80 15.58 16.97
CA ASN A 24 5.69 15.29 18.07
C ASN A 24 6.87 14.42 17.62
N ARG A 25 8.02 15.05 17.34
CA ARG A 25 9.29 14.40 16.96
C ARG A 25 9.70 13.24 17.90
N SER A 26 9.22 13.23 19.15
CA SER A 26 9.55 12.22 20.16
C SER A 26 8.86 10.85 19.94
N ARG A 27 7.77 10.75 19.17
CA ARG A 27 7.01 9.49 18.91
C ARG A 27 7.09 8.97 17.47
N TYR A 28 7.91 9.58 16.61
CA TYR A 28 8.00 9.22 15.21
C TYR A 28 8.75 7.88 15.01
N ASN A 29 8.03 6.85 14.55
CA ASN A 29 8.64 5.58 14.14
C ASN A 29 8.78 5.53 12.61
N ARG A 30 10.02 5.55 12.12
CA ARG A 30 10.37 5.56 10.69
C ARG A 30 9.79 4.38 9.91
N LEU A 31 9.81 3.18 10.49
CA LEU A 31 9.32 1.97 9.82
C LEU A 31 7.79 1.97 9.71
N SER A 32 7.10 2.39 10.78
CA SER A 32 5.64 2.52 10.78
C SER A 32 5.20 3.57 9.76
N ALA A 33 5.78 4.77 9.79
CA ALA A 33 5.46 5.82 8.83
C ALA A 33 5.72 5.39 7.37
N TYR A 34 6.82 4.65 7.13
CA TYR A 34 7.08 4.06 5.83
C TYR A 34 6.02 3.04 5.43
N GLY A 35 5.65 2.11 6.31
CA GLY A 35 4.59 1.13 6.08
C GLY A 35 3.25 1.80 5.76
N GLN A 36 2.90 2.85 6.49
CA GLN A 36 1.71 3.67 6.23
C GLN A 36 1.76 4.32 4.84
N SER A 37 2.91 4.88 4.43
CA SER A 37 3.06 5.45 3.08
C SER A 37 2.88 4.40 1.98
N LYS A 38 3.31 3.15 2.22
CA LYS A 38 3.13 2.07 1.25
C LYS A 38 1.70 1.55 1.20
N LEU A 39 1.04 1.46 2.35
CA LEU A 39 -0.40 1.19 2.40
C LEU A 39 -1.18 2.27 1.64
N ALA A 40 -0.82 3.54 1.83
CA ALA A 40 -1.44 4.66 1.12
C ALA A 40 -1.30 4.54 -0.41
N ASN A 41 -0.16 4.11 -0.92
CA ASN A 41 0.01 3.86 -2.36
C ASN A 41 -0.94 2.78 -2.89
N VAL A 42 -1.14 1.69 -2.15
CA VAL A 42 -2.05 0.60 -2.55
C VAL A 42 -3.50 1.10 -2.57
N LEU A 43 -3.92 1.74 -1.49
CA LEU A 43 -5.25 2.35 -1.37
C LEU A 43 -5.51 3.38 -2.46
N HIS A 44 -4.51 4.21 -2.79
CA HIS A 44 -4.61 5.19 -3.87
C HIS A 44 -4.82 4.53 -5.24
N ALA A 45 -4.05 3.48 -5.57
CA ALA A 45 -4.21 2.75 -6.82
C ALA A 45 -5.60 2.10 -6.93
N ASN A 46 -6.12 1.56 -5.82
CA ASN A 46 -7.45 0.94 -5.77
C ASN A 46 -8.57 1.97 -6.01
N GLU A 47 -8.52 3.12 -5.35
CA GLU A 47 -9.50 4.19 -5.55
C GLU A 47 -9.37 4.84 -6.94
N LEU A 48 -8.15 5.00 -7.44
CA LEU A 48 -7.91 5.47 -8.82
C LEU A 48 -8.52 4.53 -9.85
N SER A 49 -8.30 3.22 -9.70
CA SER A 49 -8.89 2.18 -10.55
C SER A 49 -10.42 2.28 -10.57
N ARG A 50 -11.05 2.41 -9.39
CA ARG A 50 -12.51 2.57 -9.27
C ARG A 50 -13.00 3.79 -10.04
N ARG A 51 -12.37 4.96 -9.84
CA ARG A 51 -12.75 6.21 -10.50
C ARG A 51 -12.57 6.17 -12.01
N LEU A 52 -11.44 5.66 -12.50
CA LEU A 52 -11.19 5.50 -13.94
C LEU A 52 -12.23 4.59 -14.59
N LYS A 53 -12.63 3.52 -13.90
CA LYS A 53 -13.70 2.63 -14.35
C LYS A 53 -15.05 3.34 -14.41
N ASP A 54 -15.40 4.09 -13.37
CA ASP A 54 -16.65 4.86 -13.30
C ASP A 54 -16.71 5.94 -14.40
N ASP A 55 -15.57 6.54 -14.76
CA ASP A 55 -15.43 7.52 -15.84
C ASP A 55 -15.40 6.89 -17.25
N GLY A 56 -15.42 5.55 -17.36
CA GLY A 56 -15.31 4.83 -18.63
C GLY A 56 -13.95 4.97 -19.31
N ALA A 57 -12.91 5.37 -18.57
CA ALA A 57 -11.57 5.54 -19.10
C ALA A 57 -10.93 4.18 -19.43
N ASN A 58 -10.32 4.07 -20.59
CA ASN A 58 -9.52 2.90 -20.97
C ASN A 58 -8.11 2.97 -20.36
N ILE A 59 -8.04 3.13 -19.04
CA ILE A 59 -6.80 3.24 -18.25
C ILE A 59 -6.92 2.27 -17.07
N THR A 60 -5.85 1.52 -16.80
CA THR A 60 -5.78 0.63 -15.64
C THR A 60 -4.87 1.22 -14.57
N ALA A 61 -5.18 0.95 -13.31
CA ALA A 61 -4.34 1.31 -12.17
C ALA A 61 -4.21 0.09 -11.25
N ASN A 62 -2.98 -0.35 -11.04
CA ASN A 62 -2.65 -1.48 -10.17
C ASN A 62 -1.54 -1.07 -9.20
N SER A 63 -1.46 -1.78 -8.08
CA SER A 63 -0.35 -1.65 -7.14
C SER A 63 0.54 -2.89 -7.19
N LEU A 64 1.80 -2.75 -6.79
CA LEU A 64 2.73 -3.88 -6.80
C LEU A 64 3.79 -3.78 -5.71
N HIS A 65 4.34 -4.93 -5.35
CA HIS A 65 5.52 -5.06 -4.54
C HIS A 65 6.65 -5.69 -5.36
N PRO A 66 7.82 -5.03 -5.43
CA PRO A 66 8.91 -5.47 -6.30
C PRO A 66 9.69 -6.68 -5.70
N GLY A 67 9.30 -7.13 -4.50
CA GLY A 67 10.00 -8.16 -3.72
C GLY A 67 11.01 -7.55 -2.74
N ALA A 68 11.71 -8.39 -1.98
CA ALA A 68 12.83 -7.94 -1.17
C ALA A 68 14.00 -7.56 -2.08
N ILE A 69 14.10 -6.28 -2.41
CA ILE A 69 15.26 -5.71 -3.10
C ILE A 69 16.11 -5.04 -2.03
N ALA A 70 17.43 -5.26 -2.06
CA ALA A 70 18.38 -4.43 -1.33
C ALA A 70 18.33 -3.02 -1.91
N THR A 71 17.38 -2.24 -1.43
CA THR A 71 17.38 -0.80 -1.62
C THR A 71 18.09 -0.20 -0.42
N ASN A 72 18.78 0.91 -0.63
CA ASN A 72 19.48 1.69 0.41
C ASN A 72 18.57 2.22 1.53
N LEU A 73 17.30 1.84 1.55
CA LEU A 73 16.25 2.33 2.42
C LEU A 73 16.45 1.97 3.90
N PHE A 74 17.13 0.85 4.18
CA PHE A 74 17.36 0.37 5.55
C PHE A 74 18.79 0.58 6.06
N ARG A 75 19.65 1.33 5.33
CA ARG A 75 21.08 1.51 5.68
C ARG A 75 21.33 2.11 7.07
N HIS A 76 20.32 2.72 7.69
CA HIS A 76 20.38 3.33 9.02
C HIS A 76 19.53 2.61 10.07
N VAL A 77 19.07 1.39 9.79
CA VAL A 77 18.36 0.54 10.75
C VAL A 77 19.33 -0.56 11.21
N PRO A 78 19.93 -0.47 12.40
CA PRO A 78 21.03 -1.33 12.83
C PRO A 78 20.71 -2.83 12.78
N LEU A 79 19.46 -3.18 13.08
CA LEU A 79 18.97 -4.56 13.06
C LEU A 79 18.89 -5.13 11.64
N VAL A 80 18.57 -4.30 10.64
CA VAL A 80 18.40 -4.74 9.24
C VAL A 80 19.74 -4.88 8.52
N GLY A 81 20.75 -4.10 8.91
CA GLY A 81 22.13 -4.26 8.41
C GLY A 81 22.68 -5.66 8.66
N GLY A 82 22.53 -6.19 9.87
CA GLY A 82 23.00 -7.54 10.23
C GLY A 82 22.24 -8.67 9.52
N PHE A 83 20.94 -8.51 9.26
CA PHE A 83 20.16 -9.50 8.49
C PHE A 83 20.49 -9.49 7.00
N ILE A 84 20.76 -8.32 6.41
CA ILE A 84 21.19 -8.17 5.02
C ILE A 84 22.61 -8.74 4.83
N ASP A 85 23.52 -8.60 5.80
CA ASP A 85 24.87 -9.15 5.69
C ASP A 85 24.89 -10.69 5.73
N ILE A 86 23.95 -11.32 6.44
CA ILE A 86 23.89 -12.78 6.59
C ILE A 86 23.06 -13.45 5.47
N PHE A 87 21.91 -12.86 5.10
CA PHE A 87 20.98 -13.45 4.12
C PHE A 87 20.90 -12.71 2.78
N GLY A 88 21.68 -11.64 2.62
CA GLY A 88 21.62 -10.75 1.46
C GLY A 88 21.78 -11.47 0.13
N LYS A 89 22.68 -12.46 0.04
CA LYS A 89 22.86 -13.23 -1.20
C LYS A 89 21.66 -14.10 -1.61
N TYR A 90 20.76 -14.45 -0.68
CA TYR A 90 19.61 -15.33 -0.94
C TYR A 90 18.26 -14.60 -0.96
N VAL A 91 18.20 -13.41 -0.36
CA VAL A 91 16.95 -12.64 -0.22
C VAL A 91 16.94 -11.42 -1.13
N VAL A 92 18.10 -10.93 -1.59
CA VAL A 92 18.21 -9.75 -2.43
C VAL A 92 18.08 -10.11 -3.90
N LYS A 93 16.96 -9.74 -4.48
CA LYS A 93 16.77 -9.75 -5.93
C LYS A 93 17.77 -8.83 -6.62
N ASN A 94 18.28 -9.24 -7.78
CA ASN A 94 19.00 -8.33 -8.68
C ASN A 94 18.03 -7.28 -9.29
N VAL A 95 18.58 -6.26 -9.94
CA VAL A 95 17.79 -5.16 -10.52
C VAL A 95 16.72 -5.68 -11.48
N GLN A 96 17.07 -6.66 -12.31
CA GLN A 96 16.18 -7.25 -13.30
C GLN A 96 15.00 -7.98 -12.63
N GLN A 97 15.27 -8.82 -11.63
CA GLN A 97 14.25 -9.51 -10.84
C GLN A 97 13.37 -8.54 -10.04
N GLY A 98 13.94 -7.41 -9.63
CA GLY A 98 13.20 -6.34 -8.95
C GLY A 98 12.27 -5.55 -9.86
N ALA A 99 12.68 -5.33 -11.12
CA ALA A 99 11.87 -4.67 -12.13
C ALA A 99 10.82 -5.59 -12.77
N ALA A 100 11.00 -6.91 -12.66
CA ALA A 100 10.18 -7.92 -13.35
C ALA A 100 8.67 -7.71 -13.13
N THR A 101 8.21 -7.58 -11.88
CA THR A 101 6.78 -7.37 -11.59
C THR A 101 6.27 -6.07 -12.21
N THR A 102 7.06 -4.99 -12.19
CA THR A 102 6.68 -3.71 -12.80
C THR A 102 6.55 -3.83 -14.31
N CYS A 103 7.54 -4.44 -14.98
CA CYS A 103 7.49 -4.67 -16.42
C CYS A 103 6.33 -5.60 -16.81
N TYR A 104 6.09 -6.66 -16.03
CA TYR A 104 4.99 -7.59 -16.25
C TYR A 104 3.63 -6.87 -16.18
N VAL A 105 3.37 -6.15 -15.09
CA VAL A 105 2.10 -5.41 -14.90
C VAL A 105 1.90 -4.32 -15.95
N ALA A 106 2.96 -3.67 -16.39
CA ALA A 106 2.86 -2.59 -17.36
C ALA A 106 2.72 -3.06 -18.83
N LEU A 107 3.29 -4.20 -19.19
CA LEU A 107 3.52 -4.56 -20.60
C LEU A 107 2.99 -5.94 -21.01
N HIS A 108 2.76 -6.87 -20.07
CA HIS A 108 2.45 -8.25 -20.44
C HIS A 108 1.00 -8.37 -20.95
N PRO A 109 0.75 -9.02 -22.11
CA PRO A 109 -0.62 -9.14 -22.66
C PRO A 109 -1.62 -9.85 -21.75
N GLU A 110 -1.16 -10.78 -20.90
CA GLU A 110 -2.03 -11.55 -20.00
C GLU A 110 -2.70 -10.71 -18.91
N VAL A 111 -2.12 -9.55 -18.57
CA VAL A 111 -2.68 -8.62 -17.58
C VAL A 111 -3.34 -7.40 -18.22
N LYS A 112 -3.52 -7.42 -19.54
CA LYS A 112 -4.19 -6.35 -20.25
C LYS A 112 -5.63 -6.21 -19.74
N GLY A 113 -5.97 -5.01 -19.28
CA GLY A 113 -7.29 -4.70 -18.74
C GLY A 113 -7.47 -5.07 -17.26
N THR A 114 -6.50 -5.75 -16.64
CA THR A 114 -6.49 -5.96 -15.19
C THR A 114 -6.31 -4.61 -14.48
N THR A 115 -7.19 -4.29 -13.53
CA THR A 115 -7.17 -3.02 -12.79
C THR A 115 -7.64 -3.22 -11.36
N GLY A 116 -7.12 -2.43 -10.42
CA GLY A 116 -7.44 -2.51 -9.00
C GLY A 116 -6.81 -3.69 -8.26
N GLU A 117 -5.84 -4.36 -8.89
CA GLU A 117 -5.18 -5.52 -8.31
C GLU A 117 -3.84 -5.15 -7.65
N TYR A 118 -3.41 -5.99 -6.73
CA TYR A 118 -2.09 -5.94 -6.11
C TYR A 118 -1.22 -7.09 -6.62
N PHE A 119 -0.03 -6.77 -7.12
CA PHE A 119 0.89 -7.76 -7.68
C PHE A 119 2.12 -7.98 -6.80
N ALA A 120 2.55 -9.23 -6.68
CA ALA A 120 3.85 -9.60 -6.14
C ALA A 120 4.43 -10.74 -6.97
N ASP A 121 5.73 -10.70 -7.24
CA ASP A 121 6.43 -11.74 -8.02
C ASP A 121 5.73 -12.07 -9.35
N SER A 122 5.26 -11.05 -10.08
CA SER A 122 4.49 -11.16 -11.34
C SER A 122 3.17 -11.94 -11.24
N ASN A 123 2.59 -12.06 -10.04
CA ASN A 123 1.32 -12.71 -9.80
C ASN A 123 0.36 -11.78 -9.05
N ILE A 124 -0.95 -11.94 -9.24
CA ILE A 124 -1.95 -11.31 -8.37
C ILE A 124 -1.76 -11.89 -6.96
N ALA A 125 -1.62 -11.01 -5.98
CA ALA A 125 -1.33 -11.34 -4.60
C ALA A 125 -2.37 -10.71 -3.67
N LYS A 126 -2.51 -11.29 -2.47
CA LYS A 126 -3.41 -10.74 -1.45
C LYS A 126 -2.68 -9.67 -0.64
N GLY A 127 -3.20 -8.44 -0.70
CA GLY A 127 -2.83 -7.38 0.23
C GLY A 127 -3.36 -7.63 1.66
N SER A 128 -3.01 -6.75 2.60
CA SER A 128 -3.59 -6.76 3.94
C SER A 128 -5.10 -6.45 3.89
N SER A 129 -5.83 -6.76 4.96
CA SER A 129 -7.26 -6.40 5.07
C SER A 129 -7.50 -4.90 4.90
N GLN A 130 -6.58 -4.07 5.40
CA GLN A 130 -6.63 -2.62 5.21
C GLN A 130 -6.38 -2.22 3.76
N ALA A 131 -5.45 -2.88 3.05
CA ALA A 131 -5.15 -2.57 1.66
C ALA A 131 -6.34 -2.83 0.72
N ASN A 132 -7.20 -3.78 1.09
CA ASN A 132 -8.39 -4.15 0.33
C ASN A 132 -9.69 -3.48 0.84
N ASP A 133 -9.59 -2.48 1.73
CA ASP A 133 -10.76 -1.78 2.29
C ASP A 133 -11.15 -0.59 1.38
N PRO A 134 -12.28 -0.67 0.65
CA PRO A 134 -12.70 0.38 -0.28
C PRO A 134 -13.09 1.69 0.43
N GLU A 135 -13.64 1.59 1.65
CA GLU A 135 -14.00 2.77 2.44
C GLU A 135 -12.75 3.50 2.90
N LEU A 136 -11.73 2.76 3.33
CA LEU A 136 -10.44 3.34 3.70
C LEU A 136 -9.76 4.00 2.48
N ALA A 137 -9.85 3.39 1.30
CA ALA A 137 -9.29 3.95 0.06
C ALA A 137 -9.95 5.28 -0.31
N LYS A 138 -11.29 5.34 -0.25
CA LYS A 138 -12.05 6.57 -0.47
C LYS A 138 -11.68 7.66 0.55
N LYS A 139 -11.62 7.31 1.84
CA LYS A 139 -11.25 8.25 2.91
C LYS A 139 -9.83 8.82 2.71
N LEU A 140 -8.87 7.97 2.34
CA LEU A 140 -7.51 8.40 2.02
C LEU A 140 -7.51 9.38 0.85
N TRP A 141 -8.26 9.09 -0.20
CA TRP A 141 -8.36 9.94 -1.39
C TRP A 141 -8.91 11.33 -1.06
N ASP A 142 -10.06 11.37 -0.37
CA ASP A 142 -10.72 12.63 0.01
C ASP A 142 -9.82 13.48 0.92
N PHE A 143 -9.13 12.83 1.87
CA PHE A 143 -8.13 13.49 2.71
C PHE A 143 -6.95 14.02 1.89
N SER A 144 -6.39 13.22 0.98
CA SER A 144 -5.25 13.64 0.14
C SER A 144 -5.62 14.84 -0.73
N LEU A 145 -6.84 14.86 -1.31
CA LEU A 145 -7.36 16.02 -2.04
C LEU A 145 -7.54 17.26 -1.16
N SER A 146 -7.78 17.11 0.14
CA SER A 146 -7.86 18.25 1.06
C SER A 146 -6.50 18.90 1.35
N LEU A 147 -5.39 18.17 1.16
CA LEU A 147 -4.03 18.65 1.44
C LEU A 147 -3.38 19.39 0.27
N ILE A 148 -3.82 19.13 -0.96
CA ILE A 148 -3.19 19.64 -2.19
C ILE A 148 -3.98 20.77 -2.85
N LYS A 149 -4.95 21.35 -2.12
CA LYS A 149 -5.75 22.50 -2.55
C LYS A 149 -5.10 23.83 -2.19
#